data_AF-A0AAU0HHU4-F1
#
_entry.id   AF-A0AAU0HHU4-F1
#
_cell.length_a   1.000
_cell.length_b   1.000
_cell.length_c   1.000
_cell.angle_alpha   90.00
_cell.angle_beta   90.00
_cell.angle_gamma   90.00
#
_symmetry.space_group_name_H-M   'P 1'
#
loop_
_entity.id
_entity.type
_entity.pdbx_description
1 polymer ?
#
loop_
_entity_poly.entity_id
_entity_poly.type
_entity_poly.pdbx_seq_one_letter_code
_entity_poly.pdbx_strand_id
1 'polypeptide(L)'
;MAAENNQDGAPHCGIVAVLGAPNAGKSTFVNRMVGAKVSIVTQKVQTTRARIRGIAMEGAAQIIYIDTPGIFAPKRKLDEAMVSAAWEGMDGADVTLLMVDAPAYIGRETGEGGAASRRSAEDTDRIIEGLIREERKAILVLNKIDGMQRDRLLGLAQSLNEKDIFTDTFMISAAKGLGTDDLRAYLAGQMPKGPYLYPEDQLSDISDRLMAAEVTREKLFLRLHQELPYALTVETETWKRTAKGELRIEQVIFVEREGQRALVLGQKGKTISTIGKMAREELTEMLGEPVHLFLFVKVREDWTQDAERFRSMGLEGLPTKAR
;
A
#
# COMPACT_ATOMS: atom_id res chain seq x y z
N MET A 1 -10.66 -16.47 -45.12
CA MET A 1 -9.94 -15.26 -44.66
C MET A 1 -9.42 -15.58 -43.29
N ALA A 2 -8.16 -16.02 -43.21
CA ALA A 2 -7.51 -16.36 -41.97
C ALA A 2 -7.18 -15.06 -41.24
N ALA A 3 -7.57 -14.99 -39.96
CA ALA A 3 -7.13 -13.95 -39.05
C ALA A 3 -5.60 -14.03 -38.97
N GLU A 4 -4.95 -12.90 -39.22
CA GLU A 4 -3.51 -12.74 -39.04
C GLU A 4 -3.19 -13.03 -37.57
N ASN A 5 -2.49 -14.14 -37.35
CA ASN A 5 -1.80 -14.42 -36.09
C ASN A 5 -0.83 -13.27 -35.85
N ASN A 6 -1.11 -12.44 -34.85
CA ASN A 6 -0.22 -11.36 -34.42
C ASN A 6 1.03 -11.98 -33.76
N GLN A 7 2.00 -12.39 -34.58
CA GLN A 7 3.31 -12.90 -34.19
C GLN A 7 4.27 -11.76 -33.85
N ASP A 8 3.92 -10.95 -32.84
CA ASP A 8 4.86 -10.07 -32.16
C ASP A 8 4.82 -10.35 -30.65
N GLY A 9 4.91 -11.64 -30.31
CA GLY A 9 4.86 -12.20 -28.95
C GLY A 9 6.10 -11.90 -28.10
N ALA A 10 6.65 -10.69 -28.21
CA ALA A 10 7.70 -10.22 -27.32
C ALA A 10 7.08 -9.88 -25.96
N PRO A 11 7.66 -10.35 -24.84
CA PRO A 11 7.20 -9.95 -23.52
C PRO A 11 7.30 -8.43 -23.36
N HIS A 12 6.32 -7.85 -22.69
CA HIS A 12 6.36 -6.47 -22.23
C HIS A 12 6.44 -6.49 -20.71
N CYS A 13 7.26 -5.63 -20.13
CA CYS A 13 7.41 -5.58 -18.68
C CYS A 13 7.73 -4.16 -18.25
N GLY A 14 7.01 -3.67 -17.24
CA GLY A 14 7.25 -2.35 -16.71
C GLY A 14 6.73 -2.17 -15.29
N ILE A 15 7.12 -1.04 -14.72
CA ILE A 15 6.88 -0.67 -13.34
C ILE A 15 5.85 0.47 -13.29
N VAL A 16 4.83 0.28 -12.46
CA VAL A 16 3.78 1.27 -12.22
C VAL A 16 3.87 1.76 -10.77
N ALA A 17 4.28 3.02 -10.57
CA ALA A 17 4.25 3.64 -9.25
C ALA A 17 2.84 4.11 -8.90
N VAL A 18 2.31 3.68 -7.75
CA VAL A 18 0.96 4.08 -7.29
C VAL A 18 1.07 5.09 -6.17
N LEU A 19 0.90 6.38 -6.48
CA LEU A 19 0.95 7.48 -5.52
C LEU A 19 -0.44 7.89 -5.03
N GLY A 20 -0.47 8.67 -3.96
CA GLY A 20 -1.70 9.25 -3.44
C GLY A 20 -1.65 9.48 -1.93
N ALA A 21 -2.58 10.29 -1.44
CA ALA A 21 -2.74 10.56 -0.02
C ALA A 21 -2.99 9.26 0.79
N PRO A 22 -2.71 9.25 2.10
CA PRO A 22 -3.16 8.16 2.97
C PRO A 22 -4.65 7.86 2.75
N ASN A 23 -5.02 6.57 2.76
CA ASN A 23 -6.39 6.11 2.51
C ASN A 23 -6.98 6.36 1.12
N ALA A 24 -6.22 6.86 0.13
CA ALA A 24 -6.70 7.01 -1.25
C ALA A 24 -7.13 5.67 -1.92
N GLY A 25 -6.73 4.53 -1.33
CA GLY A 25 -7.10 3.19 -1.78
C GLY A 25 -6.03 2.49 -2.62
N LYS A 26 -4.77 2.93 -2.53
CA LYS A 26 -3.61 2.38 -3.26
C LYS A 26 -3.46 0.87 -3.05
N SER A 27 -3.34 0.42 -1.81
CA SER A 27 -3.20 -1.01 -1.48
C SER A 27 -4.42 -1.84 -1.91
N THR A 28 -5.63 -1.28 -1.81
CA THR A 28 -6.86 -1.93 -2.34
C THR A 28 -6.78 -2.10 -3.85
N PHE A 29 -6.29 -1.09 -4.56
CA PHE A 29 -6.07 -1.16 -6.00
C PHE A 29 -5.00 -2.19 -6.37
N VAL A 30 -3.84 -2.17 -5.72
CA VAL A 30 -2.76 -3.13 -5.97
C VAL A 30 -3.23 -4.56 -5.73
N ASN A 31 -3.89 -4.86 -4.61
CA ASN A 31 -4.46 -6.18 -4.36
C ASN A 31 -5.44 -6.62 -5.45
N ARG A 32 -6.23 -5.69 -5.99
CA ARG A 32 -7.16 -5.99 -7.08
C ARG A 32 -6.46 -6.23 -8.41
N MET A 33 -5.39 -5.47 -8.69
CA MET A 33 -4.59 -5.67 -9.89
C MET A 33 -3.90 -7.03 -9.85
N VAL A 34 -3.34 -7.41 -8.71
CA VAL A 34 -2.71 -8.72 -8.54
C VAL A 34 -3.74 -9.86 -8.47
N GLY A 35 -4.96 -9.59 -7.99
CA GLY A 35 -5.98 -10.62 -7.77
C GLY A 35 -5.83 -11.38 -6.45
N ALA A 36 -4.87 -10.98 -5.61
CA ALA A 36 -4.63 -11.54 -4.29
C ALA A 36 -4.25 -10.44 -3.29
N LYS A 37 -4.34 -10.74 -1.99
CA LYS A 37 -3.92 -9.81 -0.95
C LYS A 37 -2.39 -9.84 -0.83
N VAL A 38 -1.73 -8.85 -1.44
CA VAL A 38 -0.27 -8.66 -1.38
C VAL A 38 0.16 -7.48 -0.51
N SER A 39 -0.77 -6.58 -0.19
CA SER A 39 -0.58 -5.44 0.70
C SER A 39 -1.73 -5.33 1.70
N ILE A 40 -1.46 -4.79 2.88
CA ILE A 40 -2.49 -4.64 3.93
C ILE A 40 -3.43 -3.48 3.65
N VAL A 41 -4.68 -3.59 4.09
CA VAL A 41 -5.71 -2.57 3.86
C VAL A 41 -6.41 -2.22 5.16
N THR A 42 -6.31 -0.96 5.58
CA THR A 42 -7.10 -0.44 6.71
C THR A 42 -7.43 1.05 6.52
N GLN A 43 -8.49 1.50 7.20
CA GLN A 43 -8.96 2.90 7.18
C GLN A 43 -8.06 3.85 7.99
N LYS A 44 -7.10 3.29 8.72
CA LYS A 44 -6.10 4.08 9.44
C LYS A 44 -5.10 4.65 8.45
N VAL A 45 -4.54 5.81 8.76
CA VAL A 45 -3.47 6.38 7.92
C VAL A 45 -2.18 5.56 8.07
N GLN A 46 -1.17 5.82 7.25
CA GLN A 46 0.18 5.23 7.41
C GLN A 46 0.24 3.69 7.47
N THR A 47 -0.61 3.03 6.70
CA THR A 47 -0.71 1.57 6.71
C THR A 47 0.46 0.96 5.97
N THR A 48 0.83 1.45 4.80
CA THR A 48 1.98 0.93 4.05
C THR A 48 3.25 1.64 4.51
N ARG A 49 4.20 0.89 5.10
CA ARG A 49 5.50 1.40 5.54
C ARG A 49 6.67 0.86 4.71
N ALA A 50 6.50 -0.27 4.05
CA ALA A 50 7.47 -0.84 3.13
C ALA A 50 7.00 -0.62 1.69
N ARG A 51 7.93 -0.46 0.74
CA ARG A 51 7.61 -0.58 -0.69
C ARG A 51 7.24 -2.05 -0.94
N ILE A 52 6.00 -2.29 -1.37
CA ILE A 52 5.54 -3.63 -1.76
C ILE A 52 5.39 -3.65 -3.27
N ARG A 53 5.99 -4.65 -3.93
CA ARG A 53 5.72 -4.89 -5.34
C ARG A 53 4.61 -5.92 -5.47
N GLY A 54 3.51 -5.52 -6.11
CA GLY A 54 2.48 -6.43 -6.59
C GLY A 54 2.75 -6.74 -8.05
N ILE A 55 2.79 -8.02 -8.41
CA ILE A 55 3.12 -8.47 -9.76
C ILE A 55 1.85 -9.04 -10.37
N ALA A 56 1.49 -8.58 -11.56
CA ALA A 56 0.34 -9.10 -12.30
C ALA A 56 0.68 -9.32 -13.77
N MET A 57 0.12 -10.39 -14.33
CA MET A 57 0.14 -10.66 -15.76
C MET A 57 -1.16 -10.13 -16.39
N GLU A 58 -1.04 -9.43 -17.51
CA GLU A 58 -2.16 -9.06 -18.38
C GLU A 58 -1.79 -9.40 -19.82
N GLY A 59 -2.30 -10.53 -20.32
CA GLY A 59 -1.86 -11.08 -21.61
C GLY A 59 -0.35 -11.36 -21.61
N ALA A 60 0.39 -10.72 -22.52
CA ALA A 60 1.85 -10.83 -22.64
C ALA A 60 2.62 -9.69 -21.91
N ALA A 61 1.93 -8.90 -21.09
CA ALA A 61 2.53 -7.83 -20.30
C ALA A 61 2.62 -8.24 -18.82
N GLN A 62 3.81 -8.07 -18.22
CA GLN A 62 4.02 -8.15 -16.78
C GLN A 62 4.04 -6.74 -16.19
N ILE A 63 3.08 -6.44 -15.33
CA ILE A 63 2.95 -5.14 -14.68
C ILE A 63 3.36 -5.27 -13.22
N ILE A 64 4.34 -4.46 -12.81
CA ILE A 64 4.86 -4.44 -11.43
C ILE A 64 4.36 -3.17 -10.74
N TYR A 65 3.34 -3.32 -9.91
CA TYR A 65 2.77 -2.22 -9.14
C TYR A 65 3.60 -1.98 -7.88
N ILE A 66 4.15 -0.78 -7.73
CA ILE A 66 4.78 -0.35 -6.48
C ILE A 66 3.71 0.33 -5.61
N ASP A 67 3.27 -0.35 -4.56
CA ASP A 67 2.44 0.26 -3.51
C ASP A 67 3.34 1.14 -2.64
N THR A 68 3.21 2.46 -2.80
CA THR A 68 3.98 3.41 -2.02
C THR A 68 3.27 3.75 -0.71
N PRO A 69 4.01 4.13 0.35
CA PRO A 69 3.43 4.85 1.48
C PRO A 69 2.59 6.03 1.00
N GLY A 70 1.54 6.37 1.76
CA GLY A 70 0.80 7.60 1.48
C GLY A 70 1.71 8.81 1.67
N ILE A 71 1.60 9.80 0.79
CA ILE A 71 2.33 11.07 0.90
C ILE A 71 1.47 12.04 1.71
N PHE A 72 2.05 12.59 2.78
CA PHE A 72 1.39 13.52 3.71
C PHE A 72 2.43 14.44 4.34
N ALA A 73 2.00 15.48 5.06
CA ALA A 73 2.92 16.35 5.78
C ALA A 73 3.62 15.60 6.94
N PRO A 74 4.94 15.35 6.88
CA PRO A 74 5.63 14.55 7.89
C PRO A 74 5.75 15.30 9.22
N LYS A 75 5.70 14.57 10.34
CA LYS A 75 5.88 15.11 11.69
C LYS A 75 7.01 14.43 12.48
N ARG A 76 7.44 13.24 12.04
CA ARG A 76 8.46 12.40 12.67
C ARG A 76 9.45 11.91 11.62
N LYS A 77 10.64 11.47 12.03
CA LYS A 77 11.67 10.89 11.13
C LYS A 77 11.15 9.70 10.30
N LEU A 78 10.32 8.84 10.89
CA LEU A 78 9.69 7.74 10.15
C LEU A 78 8.77 8.28 9.04
N ASP A 79 8.04 9.36 9.31
CA ASP A 79 7.18 9.98 8.30
C ASP A 79 8.01 10.56 7.15
N GLU A 80 9.14 11.21 7.46
CA GLU A 80 10.08 11.73 6.45
C GLU A 80 10.62 10.60 5.57
N ALA A 81 11.05 9.49 6.17
CA ALA A 81 11.52 8.31 5.45
C ALA A 81 10.43 7.69 4.58
N MET A 82 9.19 7.63 5.07
CA MET A 82 8.04 7.12 4.30
C MET A 82 7.71 8.02 3.09
N VAL A 83 7.73 9.34 3.27
CA VAL A 83 7.50 10.29 2.18
C VAL A 83 8.63 10.22 1.15
N SER A 84 9.89 10.15 1.59
CA SER A 84 11.05 9.97 0.69
C SER A 84 10.91 8.70 -0.14
N ALA A 85 10.61 7.56 0.51
CA ALA A 85 10.46 6.28 -0.17
C ALA A 85 9.31 6.27 -1.19
N ALA A 86 8.25 7.07 -0.97
CA ALA A 86 7.16 7.23 -1.92
C ALA A 86 7.60 8.00 -3.18
N TRP A 87 8.37 9.08 -3.04
CA TRP A 87 8.94 9.82 -4.17
C TRP A 87 9.99 9.00 -4.93
N GLU A 88 10.91 8.33 -4.22
CA GLU A 88 11.90 7.44 -4.84
C GLU A 88 11.25 6.28 -5.62
N GLY A 89 10.06 5.83 -5.19
CA GLY A 89 9.30 4.81 -5.91
C GLY A 89 8.95 5.21 -7.35
N MET A 90 9.01 6.50 -7.67
CA MET A 90 8.76 7.04 -9.01
C MET A 90 10.02 7.09 -9.89
N ASP A 91 11.22 7.13 -9.32
CA ASP A 91 12.48 7.36 -10.06
C ASP A 91 12.89 6.21 -10.98
N GLY A 92 12.17 5.08 -10.93
CA GLY A 92 12.35 3.94 -11.83
C GLY A 92 11.03 3.39 -12.37
N ALA A 93 9.94 4.16 -12.31
CA ALA A 93 8.65 3.73 -12.82
C ALA A 93 8.44 4.16 -14.28
N ASP A 94 8.00 3.24 -15.13
CA ASP A 94 7.62 3.53 -16.52
C ASP A 94 6.31 4.33 -16.57
N VAL A 95 5.41 4.08 -15.62
CA VAL A 95 4.14 4.79 -15.48
C VAL A 95 3.93 5.21 -14.03
N THR A 96 3.48 6.45 -13.82
CA THR A 96 3.09 6.95 -12.50
C THR A 96 1.58 7.17 -12.45
N LEU A 97 0.92 6.61 -11.43
CA LEU A 97 -0.49 6.88 -11.10
C LEU A 97 -0.57 7.84 -9.92
N LEU A 98 -1.41 8.87 -10.02
CA LEU A 98 -1.88 9.62 -8.86
C LEU A 98 -3.31 9.18 -8.51
N MET A 99 -3.43 8.44 -7.41
CA MET A 99 -4.73 8.02 -6.88
C MET A 99 -5.33 9.09 -5.96
N VAL A 100 -6.54 9.52 -6.29
CA VAL A 100 -7.30 10.52 -5.55
C VAL A 100 -8.55 9.88 -4.94
N ASP A 101 -8.78 10.12 -3.64
CA ASP A 101 -10.06 9.82 -3.00
C ASP A 101 -11.11 10.85 -3.44
N ALA A 102 -11.90 10.51 -4.46
CA ALA A 102 -12.85 11.44 -5.06
C ALA A 102 -13.91 11.96 -4.04
N PRO A 103 -14.54 11.11 -3.20
CA PRO A 103 -15.42 11.58 -2.14
C PRO A 103 -14.75 12.56 -1.17
N ALA A 104 -13.50 12.30 -0.78
CA ALA A 104 -12.79 13.18 0.14
C ALA A 104 -12.47 14.54 -0.47
N TYR A 105 -12.02 14.56 -1.73
CA TYR A 105 -11.67 15.78 -2.45
C TYR A 105 -12.91 16.66 -2.68
N ILE A 106 -13.98 16.08 -3.23
CA ILE A 106 -15.26 16.80 -3.44
C ILE A 106 -15.84 17.28 -2.11
N GLY A 107 -15.81 16.44 -1.07
CA GLY A 107 -16.30 16.83 0.25
C GLY A 107 -15.56 18.04 0.82
N ARG A 108 -14.25 18.20 0.56
CA ARG A 108 -13.53 19.42 0.93
C ARG A 108 -14.09 20.63 0.19
N GLU A 109 -14.28 20.54 -1.11
CA GLU A 109 -14.74 21.66 -1.95
C GLU A 109 -16.17 22.11 -1.63
N THR A 110 -17.06 21.16 -1.33
CA THR A 110 -18.44 21.47 -0.95
C THR A 110 -18.60 21.87 0.51
N GLY A 111 -17.55 21.70 1.34
CA GLY A 111 -17.62 21.89 2.79
C GLY A 111 -18.35 20.77 3.54
N GLU A 112 -18.81 19.72 2.85
CA GLU A 112 -19.51 18.57 3.43
C GLU A 112 -18.53 17.56 4.06
N GLY A 113 -17.23 17.70 3.79
CA GLY A 113 -16.16 16.78 4.20
C GLY A 113 -15.71 16.97 5.66
N GLY A 114 -15.62 15.85 6.38
CA GLY A 114 -15.03 15.81 7.72
C GLY A 114 -13.53 16.17 7.71
N ALA A 115 -12.94 16.31 8.90
CA ALA A 115 -11.52 16.66 9.05
C ALA A 115 -10.57 15.68 8.35
N ALA A 116 -10.91 14.39 8.30
CA ALA A 116 -10.13 13.38 7.59
C ALA A 116 -10.18 13.57 6.07
N SER A 117 -11.35 13.86 5.51
CA SER A 117 -11.53 14.14 4.07
C SER A 117 -10.75 15.38 3.65
N ARG A 118 -10.85 16.46 4.43
CA ARG A 118 -10.10 17.70 4.19
C ARG A 118 -8.59 17.46 4.18
N ARG A 119 -8.07 16.72 5.16
CA ARG A 119 -6.65 16.36 5.22
C ARG A 119 -6.22 15.53 4.01
N SER A 120 -7.00 14.54 3.60
CA SER A 120 -6.69 13.73 2.41
C SER A 120 -6.64 14.57 1.14
N ALA A 121 -7.53 15.56 1.01
CA ALA A 121 -7.54 16.48 -0.12
C ALA A 121 -6.34 17.43 -0.10
N GLU A 122 -5.98 17.99 1.07
CA GLU A 122 -4.75 18.77 1.24
C GLU A 122 -3.47 17.96 0.96
N ASP A 123 -3.42 16.71 1.40
CA ASP A 123 -2.32 15.79 1.10
C ASP A 123 -2.24 15.54 -0.42
N THR A 124 -3.39 15.43 -1.10
CA THR A 124 -3.45 15.29 -2.57
C THR A 124 -2.90 16.53 -3.28
N ASP A 125 -3.28 17.73 -2.84
CA ASP A 125 -2.75 18.99 -3.40
C ASP A 125 -1.23 19.07 -3.26
N ARG A 126 -0.68 18.67 -2.10
CA ARG A 126 0.78 18.64 -1.91
C ARG A 126 1.49 17.68 -2.86
N ILE A 127 0.87 16.55 -3.19
CA ILE A 127 1.43 15.62 -4.17
C ILE A 127 1.42 16.26 -5.56
N ILE A 128 0.31 16.89 -5.96
CA ILE A 128 0.20 17.62 -7.23
C ILE A 128 1.26 18.72 -7.32
N GLU A 129 1.44 19.52 -6.27
CA GLU A 129 2.48 20.55 -6.20
C GLU A 129 3.89 19.96 -6.32
N GLY A 130 4.14 18.80 -5.70
CA GLY A 130 5.40 18.07 -5.83
C GLY A 130 5.65 17.59 -7.26
N LEU A 131 4.65 17.00 -7.91
CA LEU A 131 4.72 16.56 -9.31
C LEU A 131 5.00 17.73 -10.26
N ILE A 132 4.33 18.87 -10.06
CA ILE A 132 4.58 20.10 -10.83
C ILE A 132 6.01 20.57 -10.64
N ARG A 133 6.50 20.62 -9.39
CA ARG A 133 7.85 21.09 -9.07
C ARG A 133 8.93 20.21 -9.69
N GLU A 134 8.71 18.91 -9.76
CA GLU A 134 9.63 17.95 -10.37
C GLU A 134 9.40 17.76 -11.88
N GLU A 135 8.47 18.51 -12.48
CA GLU A 135 8.11 18.44 -13.90
C GLU A 135 7.68 17.04 -14.35
N ARG A 136 7.02 16.29 -13.46
CA ARG A 136 6.59 14.91 -13.71
C ARG A 136 5.13 14.84 -14.13
N LYS A 137 4.86 14.05 -15.15
CA LYS A 137 3.50 13.69 -15.57
C LYS A 137 3.03 12.43 -14.85
N ALA A 138 1.72 12.30 -14.67
CA ALA A 138 1.09 11.11 -14.07
C ALA A 138 -0.24 10.79 -14.77
N ILE A 139 -0.80 9.62 -14.50
CA ILE A 139 -2.18 9.29 -14.84
C ILE A 139 -3.05 9.60 -13.62
N LEU A 140 -4.11 10.37 -13.80
CA LEU A 140 -5.09 10.66 -12.76
C LEU A 140 -6.00 9.45 -12.56
N VAL A 141 -6.10 8.96 -11.32
CA VAL A 141 -7.00 7.86 -10.95
C VAL A 141 -7.95 8.33 -9.85
N LEU A 142 -9.18 8.68 -10.22
CA LEU A 142 -10.25 9.02 -9.28
C LEU A 142 -10.84 7.74 -8.72
N ASN A 143 -10.52 7.42 -7.46
CA ASN A 143 -10.95 6.20 -6.81
C ASN A 143 -12.18 6.42 -5.91
N LYS A 144 -12.83 5.31 -5.52
CA LYS A 144 -14.03 5.25 -4.65
C LYS A 144 -15.27 5.92 -5.26
N ILE A 145 -15.47 5.73 -6.56
CA ILE A 145 -16.60 6.33 -7.29
C ILE A 145 -17.95 5.63 -7.06
N ASP A 146 -17.99 4.52 -6.31
CA ASP A 146 -19.14 3.61 -6.21
C ASP A 146 -20.45 4.25 -5.70
N GLY A 147 -20.37 5.41 -5.03
CA GLY A 147 -21.54 6.17 -4.56
C GLY A 147 -21.63 7.60 -5.10
N MET A 148 -20.88 7.94 -6.15
CA MET A 148 -20.74 9.32 -6.61
C MET A 148 -21.63 9.67 -7.81
N GLN A 149 -22.12 10.91 -7.85
CA GLN A 149 -22.86 11.44 -9.00
C GLN A 149 -21.89 11.76 -10.16
N ARG A 150 -22.27 11.39 -11.38
CA ARG A 150 -21.43 11.54 -12.59
C ARG A 150 -20.98 12.99 -12.81
N ASP A 151 -21.89 13.95 -12.70
CA ASP A 151 -21.57 15.36 -12.97
C ASP A 151 -20.53 15.91 -11.98
N ARG A 152 -20.59 15.50 -10.71
CA ARG A 152 -19.58 15.88 -9.71
C ARG A 152 -18.21 15.26 -10.03
N LEU A 153 -18.18 14.01 -10.50
CA LEU A 153 -16.92 13.34 -10.90
C LEU A 153 -16.30 13.98 -12.15
N LEU A 154 -17.12 14.33 -13.14
CA LEU A 154 -16.66 15.02 -14.35
C LEU A 154 -16.11 16.41 -14.02
N GLY A 155 -16.79 17.17 -13.15
CA GLY A 155 -16.29 18.46 -12.68
C GLY A 155 -14.95 18.34 -11.94
N LEU A 156 -14.81 17.35 -11.06
CA LEU A 156 -13.54 17.07 -10.37
C LEU A 156 -12.43 16.70 -11.36
N ALA A 157 -12.70 15.78 -12.30
CA ALA A 157 -11.73 15.41 -13.32
C ALA A 157 -11.30 16.63 -14.13
N GLN A 158 -12.23 17.46 -14.60
CA GLN A 158 -11.91 18.67 -15.35
C GLN A 158 -10.99 19.59 -14.54
N SER A 159 -11.37 19.91 -13.29
CA SER A 159 -10.60 20.80 -12.43
C SER A 159 -9.17 20.30 -12.16
N LEU A 160 -8.98 18.98 -11.97
CA LEU A 160 -7.66 18.42 -11.77
C LEU A 160 -6.84 18.38 -13.08
N ASN A 161 -7.47 18.12 -14.23
CA ASN A 161 -6.78 18.12 -15.52
C ASN A 161 -6.31 19.52 -15.94
N GLU A 162 -6.93 20.60 -15.45
CA GLU A 162 -6.46 21.99 -15.67
C GLU A 162 -5.04 22.24 -15.12
N LYS A 163 -4.51 21.36 -14.25
CA LYS A 163 -3.14 21.45 -13.75
C LYS A 163 -2.09 21.07 -14.79
N ASP A 164 -2.50 20.51 -15.94
CA ASP A 164 -1.63 20.07 -17.04
C ASP A 164 -0.44 19.22 -16.55
N ILE A 165 -0.71 18.26 -15.67
CA ILE A 165 0.26 17.22 -15.27
C ILE A 165 -0.26 15.81 -15.54
N PHE A 166 -1.52 15.67 -15.95
CA PHE A 166 -2.14 14.38 -16.18
C PHE A 166 -2.16 14.02 -17.65
N THR A 167 -1.65 12.84 -18.01
CA THR A 167 -1.71 12.34 -19.39
C THR A 167 -3.07 11.74 -19.70
N ASP A 168 -3.66 11.07 -18.73
CA ASP A 168 -4.92 10.33 -18.84
C ASP A 168 -5.68 10.40 -17.52
N THR A 169 -7.00 10.17 -17.58
CA THR A 169 -7.86 10.13 -16.40
C THR A 169 -8.72 8.87 -16.39
N PHE A 170 -8.64 8.13 -15.29
CA PHE A 170 -9.48 6.97 -15.03
C PHE A 170 -10.33 7.19 -13.79
N MET A 171 -11.58 6.73 -13.85
CA MET A 171 -12.50 6.73 -12.73
C MET A 171 -12.75 5.29 -12.31
N ILE A 172 -12.39 4.93 -11.08
CA ILE A 172 -12.45 3.56 -10.60
C ILE A 172 -13.10 3.43 -9.22
N SER A 173 -13.58 2.23 -8.91
CA SER A 173 -13.74 1.79 -7.53
C SER A 173 -12.89 0.55 -7.34
N ALA A 174 -11.71 0.68 -6.73
CA ALA A 174 -10.85 -0.46 -6.45
C ALA A 174 -11.56 -1.53 -5.59
N ALA A 175 -12.39 -1.11 -4.64
CA ALA A 175 -13.14 -2.02 -3.78
C ALA A 175 -14.21 -2.82 -4.55
N LYS A 176 -14.87 -2.21 -5.55
CA LYS A 176 -15.96 -2.84 -6.32
C LYS A 176 -15.54 -3.40 -7.68
N GLY A 177 -14.40 -2.96 -8.21
CA GLY A 177 -13.88 -3.32 -9.53
C GLY A 177 -14.41 -2.50 -10.68
N LEU A 178 -15.09 -1.39 -10.39
CA LEU A 178 -15.59 -0.52 -11.44
C LEU A 178 -14.41 0.18 -12.11
N GLY A 179 -14.34 0.14 -13.45
CA GLY A 179 -13.31 0.81 -14.26
C GLY A 179 -11.89 0.24 -14.12
N THR A 180 -11.69 -0.81 -13.31
CA THR A 180 -10.35 -1.34 -13.05
C THR A 180 -9.79 -2.14 -14.21
N ASP A 181 -10.65 -2.76 -15.01
CA ASP A 181 -10.23 -3.57 -16.16
C ASP A 181 -9.78 -2.68 -17.32
N ASP A 182 -10.45 -1.55 -17.56
CA ASP A 182 -10.03 -0.55 -18.54
C ASP A 182 -8.67 0.05 -18.19
N LEU A 183 -8.46 0.41 -16.91
CA LEU A 183 -7.17 0.90 -16.42
C LEU A 183 -6.07 -0.17 -16.55
N ARG A 184 -6.39 -1.43 -16.23
CA ARG A 184 -5.44 -2.56 -16.36
C ARG A 184 -5.01 -2.75 -17.82
N ALA A 185 -5.96 -2.80 -18.74
CA ALA A 185 -5.69 -2.95 -20.17
C ALA A 185 -4.89 -1.78 -20.72
N TYR A 186 -5.21 -0.54 -20.29
CA TYR A 186 -4.44 0.64 -20.64
C TYR A 186 -2.99 0.53 -20.17
N LEU A 187 -2.77 0.18 -18.90
CA LEU A 187 -1.42 0.02 -18.34
C LEU A 187 -0.62 -1.08 -19.05
N ALA A 188 -1.25 -2.20 -19.38
CA ALA A 188 -0.61 -3.27 -20.14
C ALA A 188 -0.08 -2.76 -21.49
N GLY A 189 -0.84 -1.89 -22.18
CA GLY A 189 -0.43 -1.26 -23.43
C GLY A 189 0.70 -0.23 -23.29
N GLN A 190 0.97 0.26 -22.08
CA GLN A 190 2.06 1.21 -21.79
C GLN A 190 3.37 0.51 -21.39
N MET A 191 3.34 -0.79 -21.07
CA MET A 191 4.55 -1.49 -20.63
C MET A 191 5.56 -1.59 -21.79
N PRO A 192 6.83 -1.23 -21.57
CA PRO A 192 7.84 -1.30 -22.62
C PRO A 192 8.15 -2.75 -23.00
N LYS A 193 8.67 -2.95 -24.22
CA LYS A 193 9.21 -4.24 -24.65
C LYS A 193 10.38 -4.61 -23.75
N GLY A 194 10.34 -5.80 -23.15
CA GLY A 194 11.37 -6.23 -22.21
C GLY A 194 11.08 -7.61 -21.61
N PRO A 195 12.11 -8.32 -21.12
CA PRO A 195 11.89 -9.59 -20.45
C PRO A 195 11.07 -9.40 -19.18
N TYR A 196 10.31 -10.41 -18.77
CA TYR A 196 9.71 -10.43 -17.44
C TYR A 196 10.79 -10.35 -16.37
N LEU A 197 10.58 -9.51 -15.36
CA LEU A 197 11.49 -9.35 -14.23
C LEU A 197 11.24 -10.41 -13.15
N TYR A 198 10.03 -10.97 -13.12
CA TYR A 198 9.61 -12.00 -12.17
C TYR A 198 8.99 -13.21 -12.88
N PRO A 199 8.97 -14.40 -12.23
CA PRO A 199 8.13 -15.51 -12.66
C PRO A 199 6.65 -15.10 -12.79
N GLU A 200 5.94 -15.69 -13.75
CA GLU A 200 4.54 -15.34 -14.04
C GLU A 200 3.56 -15.68 -12.91
N ASP A 201 3.91 -16.66 -12.08
CA ASP A 201 3.12 -17.11 -10.92
C ASP A 201 3.48 -16.35 -9.63
N GLN A 202 4.51 -15.52 -9.66
CA GLN A 202 4.90 -14.72 -8.49
C GLN A 202 3.97 -13.51 -8.36
N LEU A 203 3.28 -13.42 -7.23
CA LEU A 203 2.31 -12.34 -6.97
C LEU A 203 2.92 -11.12 -6.27
N SER A 204 4.01 -11.31 -5.52
CA SER A 204 4.70 -10.23 -4.81
C SER A 204 6.17 -10.56 -4.57
N ASP A 205 6.99 -9.53 -4.32
CA ASP A 205 8.40 -9.68 -3.95
C ASP A 205 8.64 -9.81 -2.44
N ILE A 206 7.59 -9.72 -1.62
CA ILE A 206 7.72 -9.83 -0.17
C ILE A 206 7.74 -11.29 0.30
N SER A 207 8.62 -11.58 1.28
CA SER A 207 8.65 -12.90 1.90
C SER A 207 7.40 -13.19 2.73
N ASP A 208 7.01 -14.46 2.84
CA ASP A 208 5.90 -14.90 3.71
C ASP A 208 6.05 -14.43 5.15
N ARG A 209 7.30 -14.33 5.64
CA ARG A 209 7.61 -13.85 6.99
C ARG A 209 7.22 -12.39 7.18
N LEU A 210 7.48 -11.56 6.16
CA LEU A 210 7.12 -10.15 6.16
C LEU A 210 5.60 -10.01 5.98
N MET A 211 5.01 -10.74 5.04
CA MET A 211 3.55 -10.77 4.87
C MET A 211 2.85 -11.15 6.18
N ALA A 212 3.34 -12.16 6.89
CA ALA A 212 2.75 -12.56 8.15
C ALA A 212 2.83 -11.47 9.22
N ALA A 213 3.94 -10.72 9.27
CA ALA A 213 4.08 -9.59 10.19
C ALA A 213 3.09 -8.48 9.84
N GLU A 214 2.91 -8.21 8.56
CA GLU A 214 1.99 -7.22 8.03
C GLU A 214 0.52 -7.58 8.32
N VAL A 215 0.12 -8.84 8.15
CA VAL A 215 -1.23 -9.31 8.52
C VAL A 215 -1.51 -9.06 10.01
N THR A 216 -0.60 -9.44 10.90
CA THR A 216 -0.75 -9.18 12.34
C THR A 216 -0.78 -7.67 12.63
N ARG A 217 0.03 -6.88 11.94
CA ARG A 217 0.02 -5.42 12.06
C ARG A 217 -1.33 -4.84 11.63
N GLU A 218 -1.92 -5.30 10.53
CA GLU A 218 -3.26 -4.88 10.12
C GLU A 218 -4.29 -5.14 11.25
N LYS A 219 -4.21 -6.29 11.92
CA LYS A 219 -5.13 -6.61 13.04
C LYS A 219 -4.88 -5.72 14.25
N LEU A 220 -3.63 -5.37 14.55
CA LEU A 220 -3.30 -4.36 15.55
C LEU A 220 -3.90 -2.99 15.19
N PHE A 221 -3.82 -2.59 13.92
CA PHE A 221 -4.42 -1.35 13.43
C PHE A 221 -5.95 -1.33 13.61
N LEU A 222 -6.62 -2.45 13.35
CA LEU A 222 -8.07 -2.58 13.50
C LEU A 222 -8.52 -2.59 14.97
N ARG A 223 -7.73 -3.17 15.88
CA ARG A 223 -8.12 -3.39 17.29
C ARG A 223 -7.64 -2.31 18.25
N LEU A 224 -6.54 -1.65 17.95
CA LEU A 224 -5.97 -0.61 18.81
C LEU A 224 -6.48 0.76 18.37
N HIS A 225 -6.71 1.66 19.32
CA HIS A 225 -7.18 3.02 19.05
C HIS A 225 -6.06 4.06 19.20
N GLN A 226 -6.36 5.31 18.85
CA GLN A 226 -5.46 6.46 19.00
C GLN A 226 -4.14 6.27 18.23
N GLU A 227 -3.04 6.80 18.77
CA GLU A 227 -1.71 6.84 18.15
C GLU A 227 -0.93 5.52 18.26
N LEU A 228 -1.44 4.54 19.01
CA LEU A 228 -0.72 3.32 19.35
C LEU A 228 -0.28 2.47 18.14
N PRO A 229 -1.12 2.26 17.10
CA PRO A 229 -0.68 1.54 15.90
C PRO A 229 0.52 2.17 15.19
N TYR A 230 0.73 3.47 15.37
CA TYR A 230 1.83 4.19 14.75
C TYR A 230 3.14 4.08 15.55
N ALA A 231 3.06 3.72 16.84
CA ALA A 231 4.21 3.55 17.73
C ALA A 231 4.63 2.08 17.92
N LEU A 232 4.13 1.18 17.06
CA LEU A 232 4.49 -0.24 17.08
C LEU A 232 5.01 -0.75 15.74
N THR A 233 5.70 -1.90 15.81
CA THR A 233 6.11 -2.71 14.66
C THR A 233 6.03 -4.20 15.02
N VAL A 234 5.89 -5.05 14.00
CA VAL A 234 5.77 -6.50 14.14
C VAL A 234 6.92 -7.16 13.39
N GLU A 235 7.57 -8.14 14.01
CA GLU A 235 8.64 -8.93 13.40
C GLU A 235 8.38 -10.41 13.58
N THR A 236 8.66 -11.21 12.55
CA THR A 236 8.54 -12.67 12.57
C THR A 236 9.88 -13.33 12.94
N GLU A 237 10.06 -13.70 14.22
CA GLU A 237 11.29 -14.31 14.76
C GLU A 237 11.43 -15.79 14.36
N THR A 238 10.34 -16.57 14.42
CA THR A 238 10.37 -18.00 14.12
C THR A 238 9.41 -18.35 12.99
N TRP A 239 9.89 -19.17 12.06
CA TRP A 239 9.12 -19.80 10.97
C TRP A 239 9.57 -21.25 10.85
N LYS A 240 8.82 -22.19 11.44
CA LYS A 240 9.21 -23.60 11.49
C LYS A 240 7.99 -24.51 11.33
N ARG A 241 8.18 -25.66 10.71
CA ARG A 241 7.17 -26.73 10.73
C ARG A 241 7.23 -27.48 12.05
N THR A 242 6.08 -27.77 12.65
CA THR A 242 5.99 -28.63 13.83
C THR A 242 6.23 -30.09 13.42
N ALA A 243 6.43 -30.98 14.41
CA ALA A 243 6.53 -32.41 14.15
C ALA A 243 5.27 -33.01 13.49
N LYS A 244 4.13 -32.31 13.57
CA LYS A 244 2.86 -32.69 12.95
C LYS A 244 2.68 -32.09 11.54
N GLY A 245 3.67 -31.34 11.03
CA GLY A 245 3.65 -30.72 9.71
C GLY A 245 3.07 -29.31 9.66
N GLU A 246 2.43 -28.84 10.74
CA GLU A 246 1.78 -27.53 10.81
C GLU A 246 2.79 -26.39 10.89
N LEU A 247 2.43 -25.19 10.42
CA LEU A 247 3.32 -24.05 10.43
C LEU A 247 3.29 -23.33 11.78
N ARG A 248 4.41 -23.31 12.50
CA ARG A 248 4.61 -22.50 13.71
C ARG A 248 5.24 -21.17 13.34
N ILE A 249 4.52 -20.09 13.67
CA ILE A 249 4.97 -18.71 13.48
C ILE A 249 5.07 -18.04 14.85
N GLU A 250 6.22 -17.45 15.16
CA GLU A 250 6.39 -16.62 16.35
C GLU A 250 6.69 -15.19 15.93
N GLN A 251 5.91 -14.25 16.46
CA GLN A 251 6.04 -12.84 16.15
C GLN A 251 6.19 -12.01 17.41
N VAL A 252 6.97 -10.94 17.30
CA VAL A 252 7.15 -9.96 18.35
C VAL A 252 6.59 -8.63 17.92
N ILE A 253 5.69 -8.10 18.74
CA ILE A 253 5.15 -6.77 18.65
C ILE A 253 6.00 -5.87 19.54
N PHE A 254 6.76 -4.99 18.92
CA PHE A 254 7.55 -4.00 19.63
C PHE A 254 6.76 -2.72 19.84
N VAL A 255 6.81 -2.18 21.05
CA VAL A 255 6.22 -0.89 21.44
C VAL A 255 7.26 -0.05 22.15
N GLU A 256 7.08 1.27 22.21
CA GLU A 256 8.04 2.20 22.80
C GLU A 256 7.97 2.25 24.33
N ARG A 257 6.80 2.01 24.94
CA ARG A 257 6.59 2.24 26.39
C ARG A 257 5.77 1.13 27.04
N GLU A 258 5.96 0.92 28.35
CA GLU A 258 5.22 -0.12 29.09
C GLU A 258 3.70 0.09 29.10
N GLY A 259 3.24 1.36 29.15
CA GLY A 259 1.81 1.67 29.02
C GLY A 259 1.22 1.21 27.69
N GLN A 260 1.99 1.29 26.61
CA GLN A 260 1.60 0.80 25.29
C GLN A 260 1.53 -0.73 25.27
N ARG A 261 2.51 -1.40 25.90
CA ARG A 261 2.51 -2.86 26.06
C ARG A 261 1.26 -3.34 26.79
N ALA A 262 0.88 -2.67 27.87
CA ALA A 262 -0.33 -2.99 28.62
C ALA A 262 -1.61 -2.84 27.75
N LEU A 263 -1.67 -1.83 26.88
CA LEU A 263 -2.79 -1.65 25.94
C LEU A 263 -2.86 -2.74 24.87
N VAL A 264 -1.72 -3.16 24.30
CA VAL A 264 -1.66 -4.25 23.32
C VAL A 264 -2.11 -5.57 23.94
N LEU A 265 -1.64 -5.88 25.17
CA LEU A 265 -2.09 -7.05 25.92
C LEU A 265 -3.59 -6.96 26.22
N GLY A 266 -4.04 -5.80 26.68
CA GLY A 266 -5.40 -5.56 27.13
C GLY A 266 -5.73 -6.25 28.44
N GLN A 267 -6.94 -6.03 28.93
CA GLN A 267 -7.40 -6.58 30.21
C GLN A 267 -7.31 -8.12 30.19
N LYS A 268 -6.48 -8.69 31.06
CA LYS A 268 -6.22 -10.15 31.16
C LYS A 268 -5.81 -10.80 29.81
N GLY A 269 -5.16 -10.06 28.92
CA GLY A 269 -4.71 -10.60 27.63
C GLY A 269 -5.80 -10.70 26.55
N LYS A 270 -7.01 -10.17 26.78
CA LYS A 270 -8.13 -10.29 25.83
C LYS A 270 -7.86 -9.64 24.47
N THR A 271 -7.15 -8.50 24.46
CA THR A 271 -6.88 -7.76 23.22
C THR A 271 -5.92 -8.54 22.34
N ILE A 272 -4.77 -8.96 22.89
CA ILE A 272 -3.78 -9.75 22.14
C ILE A 272 -4.33 -11.11 21.70
N SER A 273 -5.16 -11.74 22.53
CA SER A 273 -5.84 -12.99 22.18
C SER A 273 -6.77 -12.81 20.96
N THR A 274 -7.52 -11.72 20.91
CA THR A 274 -8.39 -11.40 19.77
C THR A 274 -7.57 -11.14 18.50
N ILE A 275 -6.50 -10.35 18.61
CA ILE A 275 -5.59 -10.06 17.50
C ILE A 275 -4.98 -11.35 16.95
N GLY A 276 -4.47 -12.21 17.83
CA GLY A 276 -3.87 -13.49 17.46
C GLY A 276 -4.86 -14.42 16.78
N LYS A 277 -6.12 -14.46 17.23
CA LYS A 277 -7.18 -15.22 16.56
C LYS A 277 -7.42 -14.72 15.14
N MET A 278 -7.65 -13.42 14.97
CA MET A 278 -7.92 -12.81 13.66
C MET A 278 -6.75 -12.97 12.68
N ALA A 279 -5.51 -12.77 13.17
CA ALA A 279 -4.32 -12.92 12.35
C ALA A 279 -4.10 -14.38 11.94
N ARG A 280 -4.26 -15.34 12.88
CA ARG A 280 -4.12 -16.77 12.58
C ARG A 280 -5.14 -17.26 11.56
N GLU A 281 -6.40 -16.85 11.68
CA GLU A 281 -7.46 -17.21 10.73
C GLU A 281 -7.09 -16.76 9.31
N GLU A 282 -6.69 -15.51 9.15
CA GLU A 282 -6.27 -15.00 7.84
C GLU A 282 -4.99 -15.65 7.31
N LEU A 283 -3.98 -15.86 8.16
CA LEU A 283 -2.74 -16.53 7.74
C LEU A 283 -2.98 -17.98 7.31
N THR A 284 -3.91 -18.68 7.96
CA THR A 284 -4.29 -20.06 7.59
C THR A 284 -4.93 -20.09 6.21
N GLU A 285 -5.82 -19.14 5.92
CA GLU A 285 -6.46 -19.02 4.60
C GLU A 285 -5.43 -18.66 3.53
N MET A 286 -4.61 -17.64 3.79
CA MET A 286 -3.63 -17.11 2.83
C MET A 286 -2.53 -18.12 2.47
N LEU A 287 -2.05 -18.90 3.45
CA LEU A 287 -0.99 -19.90 3.24
C LEU A 287 -1.53 -21.27 2.83
N GLY A 288 -2.85 -21.47 2.87
CA GLY A 288 -3.49 -22.74 2.52
C GLY A 288 -3.16 -23.90 3.47
N GLU A 289 -2.62 -23.62 4.67
CA GLU A 289 -2.24 -24.64 5.64
C GLU A 289 -2.44 -24.19 7.10
N PRO A 290 -2.58 -25.12 8.06
CA PRO A 290 -2.78 -24.77 9.47
C PRO A 290 -1.62 -23.99 10.09
N VAL A 291 -1.93 -22.83 10.70
CA VAL A 291 -0.96 -21.95 11.36
C VAL A 291 -1.12 -21.95 12.88
N HIS A 292 -0.01 -22.16 13.60
CA HIS A 292 0.13 -21.94 15.04
C HIS A 292 0.89 -20.63 15.28
N LEU A 293 0.13 -19.53 15.45
CA LEU A 293 0.66 -18.20 15.67
C LEU A 293 0.87 -17.90 17.17
N PHE A 294 2.09 -17.52 17.54
CA PHE A 294 2.45 -17.02 18.86
C PHE A 294 2.81 -15.54 18.77
N LEU A 295 2.18 -14.72 19.60
CA LEU A 295 2.43 -13.28 19.67
C LEU A 295 3.07 -12.93 21.01
N PHE A 296 4.20 -12.22 20.95
CA PHE A 296 4.89 -11.66 22.11
C PHE A 296 4.86 -10.14 22.04
N VAL A 297 4.82 -9.46 23.19
CA VAL A 297 4.88 -8.00 23.26
C VAL A 297 6.10 -7.59 24.09
N LYS A 298 7.05 -6.90 23.45
CA LYS A 298 8.29 -6.42 24.08
C LYS A 298 8.33 -4.88 24.02
N VAL A 299 8.79 -4.25 25.10
CA VAL A 299 9.11 -2.82 25.09
C VAL A 299 10.51 -2.64 24.55
N ARG A 300 10.66 -1.71 23.60
CA ARG A 300 11.96 -1.23 23.11
C ARG A 300 11.83 0.27 22.87
N GLU A 301 12.49 1.04 23.70
CA GLU A 301 12.52 2.49 23.62
C GLU A 301 13.17 2.96 22.31
N ASP A 302 12.72 4.09 21.77
CA ASP A 302 13.27 4.79 20.60
C ASP A 302 13.43 3.98 19.30
N TRP A 303 12.71 2.88 19.15
CA TRP A 303 12.83 2.06 17.93
C TRP A 303 12.43 2.82 16.65
N THR A 304 11.59 3.86 16.75
CA THR A 304 11.19 4.74 15.65
C THR A 304 12.30 5.68 15.18
N GLN A 305 13.48 5.64 15.81
CA GLN A 305 14.69 6.37 15.41
C GLN A 305 15.82 5.45 14.92
N ASP A 306 15.59 4.13 14.88
CA ASP A 306 16.59 3.12 14.57
C ASP A 306 16.73 2.92 13.04
N ALA A 307 17.85 3.40 12.49
CA ALA A 307 18.14 3.38 11.06
C ALA A 307 18.39 1.96 10.50
N GLU A 308 18.84 1.00 11.30
CA GLU A 308 18.95 -0.40 10.85
C GLU A 308 17.56 -1.01 10.61
N ARG A 309 16.57 -0.54 11.35
CA ARG A 309 15.20 -1.04 11.23
C ARG A 309 14.44 -0.41 10.07
N PHE A 310 14.77 0.81 9.68
CA PHE A 310 14.24 1.38 8.44
C PHE A 310 14.68 0.54 7.24
N ARG A 311 15.93 0.07 7.23
CA ARG A 311 16.42 -0.88 6.22
C ARG A 311 15.62 -2.18 6.20
N SER A 312 15.33 -2.79 7.36
CA SER A 312 14.52 -4.02 7.38
C SER A 312 13.05 -3.81 6.97
N MET A 313 12.55 -2.57 7.00
CA MET A 313 11.25 -2.17 6.46
C MET A 313 11.30 -1.72 5.00
N GLY A 314 12.46 -1.76 4.32
CA GLY A 314 12.60 -1.29 2.94
C GLY A 314 12.53 0.25 2.78
N LEU A 315 12.74 0.99 3.86
CA LEU A 315 12.81 2.46 3.92
C LEU A 315 14.29 2.91 3.88
N GLU A 316 14.97 2.67 2.76
CA GLU A 316 16.29 3.25 2.49
C GLU A 316 16.10 4.63 1.88
N GLY A 317 16.72 5.68 2.45
CA GLY A 317 16.56 7.04 1.94
C GLY A 317 16.90 8.20 2.88
N LEU A 318 17.20 7.96 4.17
CA LEU A 318 17.68 9.07 5.01
C LEU A 318 19.05 9.54 4.48
N PRO A 319 19.23 10.82 4.11
CA PRO A 319 20.56 11.37 4.02
C PRO A 319 21.19 11.20 5.40
N THR A 320 22.19 10.33 5.51
CA THR A 320 23.13 10.39 6.62
C THR A 320 23.64 11.82 6.62
N LYS A 321 23.24 12.62 7.62
CA LYS A 321 23.92 13.88 7.89
C LYS A 321 25.39 13.53 8.03
N ALA A 322 26.18 13.90 7.02
CA ALA A 322 27.62 13.96 7.17
C ALA A 322 27.89 14.80 8.42
N ARG A 323 28.66 14.24 9.35
CA ARG A 323 29.20 15.01 10.47
C ARG A 323 30.11 16.11 9.95
#